data_AF-A0A969JEL5-F1
#
_entry.id   AF-A0A969JEL5-F1
#
_cell.length_a   1.000
_cell.length_b   1.000
_cell.length_c   1.000
_cell.angle_alpha   90.00
_cell.angle_beta   90.00
_cell.angle_gamma   90.00
#
_symmetry.space_group_name_H-M   'P 1'
#
loop_
_entity.id
_entity.type
_entity.pdbx_description
1 polymer ?
#
loop_
_entity_poly.entity_id
_entity_poly.type
_entity_poly.pdbx_seq_one_letter_code
_entity_poly.pdbx_strand_id
1 'polypeptide(L)'
;MKVLRFIGIDENILDYCSVQEQFLYKAFNILQLLLILIVWFSTFYLFQIIFEITWLSVVLAFFWSFIFYNLYRFILMTTSGLKGETLSEKISIWIPNTFKIIVVGFFAVFISLPIELYIHKDFIEMNLPMALEKKIQGVKADIDQIYHTEYYEIESKINEMRDELSALDSLIGQQEQKMQKSTIMAEQRQIFLYLNNAERKALITRKILALYTDFN
;
A
#
# COMPACT_ATOMS: atom_id res chain seq x y z
N MET A 1 17.86 -53.09 -17.53
CA MET A 1 17.49 -52.90 -18.96
C MET A 1 16.03 -52.48 -19.18
N LYS A 2 15.04 -52.94 -18.40
CA LYS A 2 13.59 -52.65 -18.66
C LYS A 2 13.13 -51.18 -18.49
N VAL A 3 13.89 -50.30 -17.83
CA VAL A 3 13.50 -48.88 -17.63
C VAL A 3 13.54 -48.08 -18.93
N LEU A 4 14.36 -48.50 -19.91
CA LEU A 4 14.48 -47.83 -21.22
C LEU A 4 13.21 -47.94 -22.08
N ARG A 5 12.41 -49.02 -21.91
CA ARG A 5 11.16 -49.21 -22.66
C ARG A 5 10.08 -48.19 -22.33
N PHE A 6 10.06 -47.67 -21.10
CA PHE A 6 9.03 -46.73 -20.64
C PHE A 6 9.08 -45.40 -21.41
N ILE A 7 10.18 -45.13 -22.13
CA ILE A 7 10.46 -43.85 -22.77
C ILE A 7 10.33 -43.94 -24.31
N GLY A 8 9.95 -45.10 -24.86
CA GLY A 8 9.64 -45.26 -26.29
C GLY A 8 10.87 -45.22 -27.21
N ILE A 9 12.02 -45.71 -26.74
CA ILE A 9 13.20 -45.96 -27.57
C ILE A 9 13.17 -47.43 -28.00
N ASP A 10 13.43 -47.67 -29.28
CA ASP A 10 13.65 -49.02 -29.79
C ASP A 10 15.03 -49.52 -29.32
N GLU A 11 15.02 -50.46 -28.39
CA GLU A 11 16.22 -51.10 -27.85
C GLU A 11 17.06 -51.72 -28.98
N ASN A 12 16.43 -52.21 -30.04
CA ASN A 12 17.12 -52.84 -31.16
C ASN A 12 17.94 -51.81 -31.94
N ILE A 13 17.44 -50.58 -32.11
CA ILE A 13 18.17 -49.51 -32.83
C ILE A 13 19.36 -49.03 -31.98
N LEU A 14 19.16 -48.92 -30.66
CA LEU A 14 20.20 -48.44 -29.75
C LEU A 14 21.38 -49.42 -29.65
N ASP A 15 21.13 -50.73 -29.80
CA ASP A 15 22.17 -51.77 -29.75
C ASP A 15 23.12 -51.74 -30.97
N TYR A 16 22.70 -51.14 -32.10
CA TYR A 16 23.57 -50.92 -33.27
C TYR A 16 24.44 -49.65 -33.17
N CYS A 17 24.20 -48.78 -32.18
CA CYS A 17 24.96 -47.54 -31.98
C CYS A 17 26.24 -47.76 -31.17
N SER A 18 27.17 -46.81 -31.28
CA SER A 18 28.41 -46.83 -30.51
C SER A 18 28.16 -46.79 -29.00
N VAL A 19 29.03 -47.41 -28.20
CA VAL A 19 28.89 -47.46 -26.72
C VAL A 19 28.76 -46.06 -26.11
N GLN A 20 29.42 -45.07 -26.72
CA GLN A 20 29.38 -43.67 -26.30
C GLN A 20 28.01 -43.03 -26.51
N GLU A 21 27.36 -43.26 -27.66
CA GLU A 21 26.01 -42.76 -27.94
C GLU A 21 24.98 -43.45 -27.03
N GLN A 22 25.11 -44.75 -26.82
CA GLN A 22 24.23 -45.47 -25.89
C GLN A 22 24.30 -44.91 -24.47
N PHE A 23 25.51 -44.58 -24.00
CA PHE A 23 25.70 -43.96 -22.69
C PHE A 23 25.04 -42.58 -22.62
N LEU A 24 25.23 -41.74 -23.64
CA LEU A 24 24.62 -40.41 -23.71
C LEU A 24 23.10 -40.47 -23.67
N TYR A 25 22.50 -41.35 -24.47
CA TYR A 25 21.05 -41.56 -24.46
C TYR A 25 20.54 -42.10 -23.12
N LYS A 26 21.23 -43.06 -22.51
CA LYS A 26 20.89 -43.58 -21.17
C LYS A 26 20.94 -42.48 -20.12
N ALA A 27 21.99 -41.65 -20.13
CA ALA A 27 22.17 -40.54 -19.20
C ALA A 27 21.05 -39.49 -19.35
N PHE A 28 20.71 -39.13 -20.59
CA PHE A 28 19.60 -38.20 -20.87
C PHE A 28 18.26 -38.70 -20.32
N ASN A 29 17.97 -39.99 -20.49
CA ASN A 29 16.74 -40.61 -19.98
C ASN A 29 16.71 -40.64 -18.43
N ILE A 30 17.84 -40.92 -17.78
CA ILE A 30 17.93 -40.89 -16.32
C ILE A 30 17.68 -39.46 -15.80
N LEU A 31 18.28 -38.45 -16.44
CA LEU A 31 18.07 -37.05 -16.08
C LEU A 31 16.60 -36.66 -16.21
N GLN A 32 15.96 -37.08 -17.30
CA GLN A 32 14.54 -36.84 -17.52
C GLN A 32 13.68 -37.49 -16.42
N LEU A 33 13.98 -38.73 -16.02
CA LEU A 33 13.26 -39.41 -14.94
C LEU A 33 13.39 -38.67 -13.60
N LEU A 34 14.59 -38.14 -13.30
CA LEU A 34 14.83 -37.33 -12.11
C LEU A 34 14.01 -36.03 -12.12
N LEU A 35 13.87 -35.38 -13.28
CA LEU A 35 13.02 -34.19 -13.43
C LEU A 35 11.54 -34.49 -13.17
N ILE A 36 11.00 -35.58 -13.71
CA ILE A 36 9.61 -36.01 -13.46
C ILE A 36 9.38 -36.23 -11.96
N LEU A 37 10.35 -36.85 -11.28
CA LEU A 37 10.29 -37.12 -9.85
C LEU A 37 10.29 -35.83 -9.02
N ILE A 38 11.14 -34.86 -9.38
CA ILE A 38 11.13 -33.52 -8.76
C ILE A 38 9.79 -32.81 -8.97
N VAL A 39 9.26 -32.83 -10.19
CA VAL A 39 7.96 -32.22 -10.52
C VAL A 39 6.83 -32.92 -9.78
N TRP A 40 6.91 -34.24 -9.61
CA TRP A 40 5.92 -34.99 -8.83
C TRP A 40 5.92 -34.56 -7.36
N PHE A 41 7.09 -34.47 -6.71
CA PHE A 41 7.16 -33.99 -5.32
C PHE A 41 6.71 -32.53 -5.17
N SER A 42 7.10 -31.67 -6.11
CA SER A 42 6.71 -30.26 -6.14
C SER A 42 5.19 -30.07 -6.26
N THR A 43 4.57 -30.77 -7.21
CA THR A 43 3.11 -30.69 -7.45
C THR A 43 2.32 -31.40 -6.37
N PHE A 44 2.85 -32.47 -5.77
CA PHE A 44 2.28 -33.09 -4.58
C PHE A 44 2.20 -32.11 -3.42
N TYR A 45 3.28 -31.38 -3.13
CA TYR A 45 3.27 -30.36 -2.08
C TYR A 45 2.27 -29.24 -2.38
N LEU A 46 2.24 -28.74 -3.62
CA LEU A 46 1.28 -27.72 -4.04
C LEU A 46 -0.17 -28.18 -3.85
N PHE A 47 -0.50 -29.40 -4.30
CA PHE A 47 -1.85 -29.94 -4.13
C PHE A 47 -2.20 -30.20 -2.67
N GLN A 48 -1.22 -30.52 -1.82
CA GLN A 48 -1.48 -30.61 -0.38
C GLN A 48 -1.86 -29.28 0.26
N ILE A 49 -1.27 -28.18 -0.18
CA ILE A 49 -1.66 -26.84 0.29
C ILE A 49 -3.08 -26.49 -0.18
N ILE A 50 -3.46 -26.90 -1.39
CA ILE A 50 -4.73 -26.50 -2.00
C ILE A 50 -5.91 -27.36 -1.52
N PHE A 51 -5.75 -28.68 -1.51
CA PHE A 51 -6.84 -29.62 -1.31
C PHE A 51 -6.89 -30.21 0.10
N GLU A 52 -5.79 -30.14 0.86
CA GLU A 52 -5.66 -30.71 2.21
C GLU A 52 -6.01 -32.22 2.32
N ILE A 53 -6.10 -32.93 1.19
CA ILE A 53 -6.46 -34.34 1.12
C ILE A 53 -5.31 -35.12 0.48
N THR A 54 -4.58 -35.89 1.31
CA THR A 54 -3.35 -36.58 0.89
C THR A 54 -3.57 -37.50 -0.31
N TRP A 55 -4.64 -38.30 -0.31
CA TRP A 55 -4.93 -39.23 -1.41
C TRP A 55 -5.17 -38.51 -2.73
N LEU A 56 -5.97 -37.45 -2.72
CA LEU A 56 -6.28 -36.65 -3.90
C LEU A 56 -5.02 -35.97 -4.44
N SER A 57 -4.17 -35.46 -3.54
CA SER A 57 -2.90 -34.82 -3.88
C SER A 57 -1.93 -35.78 -4.56
N VAL A 58 -1.83 -37.05 -4.11
CA VAL A 58 -0.97 -38.05 -4.78
C VAL A 58 -1.44 -38.34 -6.21
N VAL A 59 -2.74 -38.56 -6.39
CA VAL A 59 -3.32 -38.92 -7.70
C VAL A 59 -3.18 -37.75 -8.68
N LEU A 60 -3.51 -36.53 -8.24
CA LEU A 60 -3.38 -35.33 -9.07
C LEU A 60 -1.92 -35.02 -9.40
N ALA A 61 -1.01 -35.18 -8.45
CA ALA A 61 0.42 -34.96 -8.69
C ALA A 61 0.98 -35.95 -9.70
N PHE A 62 0.57 -37.23 -9.61
CA PHE A 62 0.97 -38.24 -10.59
C PHE A 62 0.43 -37.93 -11.98
N PHE A 63 -0.85 -37.58 -12.10
CA PHE A 63 -1.48 -37.17 -13.35
C PHE A 63 -0.80 -35.93 -13.96
N TRP A 64 -0.51 -34.92 -13.14
CA TRP A 64 0.15 -33.70 -13.58
C TRP A 64 1.59 -33.94 -14.01
N SER A 65 2.34 -34.75 -13.26
CA SER A 65 3.70 -35.14 -13.63
C SER A 65 3.73 -35.93 -14.94
N PHE A 66 2.70 -36.75 -15.20
CA PHE A 66 2.53 -37.42 -16.49
C PHE A 66 2.29 -36.42 -17.64
N ILE A 67 1.45 -35.40 -17.45
CA ILE A 67 1.27 -34.32 -18.45
C ILE A 67 2.60 -33.60 -18.71
N PHE A 68 3.31 -33.23 -17.65
CA PHE A 68 4.60 -32.56 -17.75
C PHE A 68 5.62 -33.39 -18.52
N TYR A 69 5.68 -34.70 -18.25
CA TYR A 69 6.55 -35.63 -18.97
C TYR A 69 6.28 -35.63 -20.49
N ASN A 70 5.00 -35.73 -20.86
CA ASN A 70 4.59 -35.73 -22.27
C ASN A 70 4.93 -34.40 -22.95
N LEU A 71 4.72 -33.28 -22.26
CA LEU A 71 5.02 -31.95 -22.78
C LEU A 71 6.53 -31.72 -22.93
N TYR A 72 7.33 -32.15 -21.96
CA TYR A 72 8.80 -32.07 -22.02
C TYR A 72 9.35 -32.88 -23.20
N ARG A 73 8.84 -34.10 -23.45
CA ARG A 73 9.18 -34.90 -24.64
C ARG A 73 8.76 -34.21 -25.93
N PHE A 74 7.56 -33.65 -25.98
CA PHE A 74 7.06 -32.91 -27.14
C PHE A 74 7.98 -31.72 -27.48
N ILE A 75 8.42 -30.96 -26.48
CA ILE A 75 9.38 -29.85 -26.67
C ILE A 75 10.69 -30.38 -27.25
N LEU A 76 11.23 -31.48 -26.72
CA LEU A 76 12.49 -32.06 -27.21
C LEU A 76 12.38 -32.60 -28.65
N MET A 77 11.32 -33.36 -28.95
CA MET A 77 11.10 -33.95 -30.28
C MET A 77 10.92 -32.88 -31.36
N THR A 78 10.24 -31.78 -31.03
CA THR A 78 10.02 -30.68 -31.98
C THR A 78 11.25 -29.79 -32.17
N THR A 79 12.34 -30.02 -31.44
CA THR A 79 13.60 -29.25 -31.57
C THR A 79 14.54 -29.86 -32.61
N SER A 80 14.28 -31.09 -33.05
CA SER A 80 15.11 -31.82 -34.02
C SER A 80 14.59 -31.65 -35.45
N GLY A 81 15.10 -30.64 -36.14
CA GLY A 81 15.07 -30.60 -37.62
C GLY A 81 14.48 -29.32 -38.21
N LEU A 82 15.33 -28.58 -38.92
CA LEU A 82 15.13 -28.09 -40.30
C LEU A 82 16.18 -26.99 -40.55
N LYS A 83 17.24 -27.35 -41.29
CA LYS A 83 18.19 -26.41 -41.87
C LYS A 83 17.47 -25.69 -43.02
N GLY A 84 16.83 -24.57 -42.74
CA GLY A 84 16.30 -23.68 -43.77
C GLY A 84 17.44 -22.91 -44.43
N GLU A 85 17.62 -23.08 -45.74
CA GLU A 85 18.65 -22.38 -46.53
C GLU A 85 18.19 -20.95 -46.89
N THR A 86 16.87 -20.69 -46.89
CA THR A 86 16.29 -19.38 -47.23
C THR A 86 15.80 -18.55 -46.03
N LEU A 87 15.70 -17.22 -46.23
CA LEU A 87 15.30 -16.25 -45.19
C LEU A 87 13.84 -16.44 -44.73
N SER A 88 12.96 -16.89 -45.63
CA SER A 88 11.55 -17.23 -45.32
C SER A 88 11.44 -18.49 -44.45
N GLU A 89 12.25 -19.51 -44.73
CA GLU A 89 12.34 -20.71 -43.89
C GLU A 89 12.89 -20.37 -42.50
N LYS A 90 13.89 -19.49 -42.41
CA LYS A 90 14.41 -19.00 -41.13
C LYS A 90 13.30 -18.35 -40.29
N ILE A 91 12.48 -17.47 -40.85
CA ILE A 91 11.40 -16.80 -40.10
C ILE A 91 10.32 -17.80 -39.65
N SER A 92 9.96 -18.76 -40.51
CA SER A 92 9.03 -19.85 -40.17
C SER A 92 9.55 -20.74 -39.02
N ILE A 93 10.87 -20.89 -38.89
CA ILE A 93 11.53 -21.64 -37.81
C ILE A 93 11.67 -20.80 -36.52
N TRP A 94 11.86 -19.48 -36.63
CA TRP A 94 12.04 -18.59 -35.47
C TRP A 94 10.79 -18.50 -34.60
N ILE A 95 9.60 -18.40 -35.18
CA ILE A 95 8.32 -18.29 -34.45
C ILE A 95 8.10 -19.46 -33.47
N PRO A 96 8.14 -20.74 -33.90
CA PRO A 96 7.93 -21.86 -32.98
C PRO A 96 9.06 -22.01 -31.97
N ASN A 97 10.29 -21.63 -32.31
CA ASN A 97 11.43 -21.71 -31.38
C ASN A 97 11.36 -20.65 -30.28
N THR A 98 10.95 -19.41 -30.60
CA THR A 98 10.74 -18.35 -29.60
C THR A 98 9.61 -18.73 -28.63
N PHE A 99 8.50 -19.26 -29.13
CA PHE A 99 7.40 -19.73 -28.29
C PHE A 99 7.87 -20.80 -27.29
N LYS A 100 8.72 -21.76 -27.72
CA LYS A 100 9.29 -22.78 -26.83
C LYS A 100 10.14 -22.19 -25.71
N ILE A 101 10.98 -21.21 -26.00
CA ILE A 101 11.83 -20.56 -24.97
C ILE A 101 10.95 -19.93 -23.89
N ILE A 102 9.86 -19.27 -24.28
CA ILE A 102 8.89 -18.68 -23.35
C ILE A 102 8.23 -19.77 -22.50
N VAL A 103 7.79 -20.87 -23.12
CA VAL A 103 7.17 -22.00 -22.42
C VAL A 103 8.14 -22.65 -21.43
N VAL A 104 9.41 -22.85 -21.81
CA VAL A 104 10.44 -23.39 -20.91
C VAL A 104 10.71 -22.43 -19.75
N GLY A 105 10.79 -21.13 -20.01
CA GLY A 105 10.94 -20.11 -18.95
C GLY A 105 9.77 -20.11 -17.96
N PHE A 106 8.54 -20.23 -18.48
CA PHE A 106 7.34 -20.36 -17.66
C PHE A 106 7.40 -21.59 -16.74
N PHE A 107 7.78 -22.75 -17.29
CA PHE A 107 7.95 -23.96 -16.47
C PHE A 107 9.05 -23.84 -15.43
N ALA A 108 10.14 -23.16 -15.74
CA ALA A 108 11.21 -22.93 -14.77
C ALA A 108 10.69 -22.17 -13.54
N VAL A 109 9.93 -21.10 -13.74
CA VAL A 109 9.30 -20.32 -12.65
C VAL A 109 8.26 -21.16 -11.89
N PHE A 110 7.42 -21.90 -12.62
CA PHE A 110 6.38 -22.74 -12.00
C PHE A 110 6.96 -23.88 -11.16
N ILE A 111 8.12 -24.41 -11.52
CA ILE A 111 8.80 -25.45 -10.75
C ILE A 111 9.57 -24.83 -9.57
N SER A 112 10.19 -23.65 -9.74
CA SER A 112 11.05 -23.05 -8.72
C SER A 112 10.26 -22.55 -7.50
N LEU A 113 9.13 -21.87 -7.70
CA LEU A 113 8.30 -21.30 -6.64
C LEU A 113 7.86 -22.31 -5.55
N PRO A 114 7.21 -23.43 -5.89
CA PRO A 114 6.76 -24.40 -4.89
C PRO A 114 7.92 -25.09 -4.16
N ILE A 115 9.06 -25.32 -4.84
CA ILE A 115 10.24 -25.93 -4.22
C ILE A 115 10.91 -24.95 -3.24
N GLU A 116 11.00 -23.68 -3.62
CA GLU A 116 11.54 -22.61 -2.77
C GLU A 116 10.70 -22.45 -1.49
N LEU A 117 9.37 -22.47 -1.62
CA LEU A 117 8.46 -22.42 -0.47
C LEU A 117 8.56 -23.67 0.42
N TYR A 118 8.76 -24.85 -0.18
CA TYR A 118 8.91 -26.08 0.57
C TYR A 118 10.20 -26.10 1.39
N ILE A 119 11.34 -25.76 0.77
CA ILE A 119 12.65 -25.83 1.44
C ILE A 119 12.85 -24.73 2.49
N HIS A 120 12.19 -23.57 2.32
CA HIS A 120 12.26 -22.44 3.24
C HIS A 120 11.07 -22.34 4.19
N LYS A 121 10.26 -23.39 4.33
CA LYS A 121 9.06 -23.36 5.17
C LYS A 121 9.38 -22.92 6.60
N ASP A 122 10.38 -23.52 7.24
CA ASP A 122 10.75 -23.21 8.62
C ASP A 122 11.27 -21.76 8.77
N PHE A 123 12.04 -21.29 7.78
CA PHE A 123 12.51 -19.91 7.75
C PHE A 123 11.35 -18.92 7.64
N ILE A 124 10.35 -19.22 6.80
CA ILE A 124 9.17 -18.38 6.64
C ILE A 124 8.35 -18.37 7.94
N GLU A 125 8.08 -19.54 8.53
CA GLU A 125 7.30 -19.65 9.77
C GLU A 125 7.93 -18.87 10.94
N MET A 126 9.26 -18.84 11.03
CA MET A 126 9.95 -18.09 12.08
C MET A 126 10.01 -16.57 11.82
N ASN A 127 10.28 -16.15 10.58
CA ASN A 127 10.52 -14.73 10.29
C ASN A 127 9.26 -13.94 9.95
N LEU A 128 8.21 -14.61 9.45
CA LEU A 128 6.95 -13.97 9.12
C LEU A 128 6.28 -13.24 10.31
N PRO A 129 6.18 -13.83 11.52
CA PRO A 129 5.60 -13.11 12.66
C PRO A 129 6.45 -11.91 13.07
N MET A 130 7.78 -12.02 13.03
CA MET A 130 8.70 -10.92 13.34
C MET A 130 8.59 -9.77 12.32
N ALA A 131 8.50 -10.10 11.03
CA ALA A 131 8.31 -9.11 9.97
C ALA A 131 6.94 -8.42 10.08
N LEU A 132 5.90 -9.17 10.43
CA LEU A 132 4.56 -8.64 10.65
C LEU A 132 4.53 -7.71 11.87
N GLU A 133 5.14 -8.13 12.99
CA GLU A 133 5.25 -7.32 14.20
C GLU A 133 5.98 -6.01 13.92
N LYS A 134 7.12 -6.06 13.21
CA LYS A 134 7.87 -4.86 12.83
C LYS A 134 7.03 -3.90 11.97
N LYS A 135 6.24 -4.43 11.03
CA LYS A 135 5.31 -3.61 10.23
C LYS A 135 4.24 -2.96 11.09
N ILE A 136 3.63 -3.72 12.02
CA ILE A 136 2.60 -3.21 12.92
C ILE A 136 3.17 -2.12 13.83
N GLN A 137 4.36 -2.33 14.39
CA GLN A 137 5.05 -1.33 15.22
C GLN A 137 5.37 -0.06 14.42
N GLY A 138 5.82 -0.19 13.16
CA GLY A 138 6.05 0.97 12.29
C GLY A 138 4.77 1.78 12.04
N VAL A 139 3.68 1.11 11.70
CA VAL A 139 2.37 1.78 11.50
C VAL A 139 1.89 2.47 12.79
N LYS A 140 2.06 1.85 13.96
CA LYS A 140 1.72 2.49 15.24
C LYS A 140 2.54 3.76 15.49
N ALA A 141 3.85 3.70 15.25
CA ALA A 141 4.72 4.86 15.41
C ALA A 141 4.33 6.01 14.47
N ASP A 142 4.02 5.71 13.21
CA ASP A 142 3.55 6.70 12.24
C ASP A 142 2.22 7.33 12.70
N ILE A 143 1.30 6.52 13.22
CA ILE A 143 0.01 6.98 13.76
C ILE A 143 0.22 7.89 14.97
N ASP A 144 1.04 7.47 15.94
CA ASP A 144 1.32 8.25 17.15
C ASP A 144 1.95 9.60 16.80
N GLN A 145 2.85 9.62 15.81
CA GLN A 145 3.46 10.85 15.32
C GLN A 145 2.41 11.80 14.72
N ILE A 146 1.52 11.30 13.86
CA ILE A 146 0.45 12.11 13.25
C ILE A 146 -0.46 12.69 14.34
N TYR A 147 -0.92 11.86 15.29
CA TYR A 147 -1.79 12.33 16.37
C TYR A 147 -1.10 13.36 17.27
N HIS A 148 0.18 13.19 17.59
CA HIS A 148 0.92 14.19 18.36
C HIS A 148 1.03 15.52 17.62
N THR A 149 1.37 15.51 16.33
CA THR A 149 1.44 16.73 15.53
C THR A 149 0.10 17.45 15.46
N GLU A 150 -0.98 16.72 15.13
CA GLU A 150 -2.33 17.31 15.07
C GLU A 150 -2.78 17.84 16.43
N TYR A 151 -2.49 17.12 17.52
CA TYR A 151 -2.81 17.55 18.88
C TYR A 151 -2.13 18.88 19.23
N TYR A 152 -0.83 19.02 18.96
CA TYR A 152 -0.11 20.26 19.24
C TYR A 152 -0.56 21.42 18.35
N GLU A 153 -0.92 21.17 17.09
CA GLU A 153 -1.49 22.22 16.22
C GLU A 153 -2.84 22.70 16.72
N ILE A 154 -3.72 21.79 17.17
CA ILE A 154 -5.02 22.13 17.74
C ILE A 154 -4.83 22.89 19.05
N GLU A 155 -3.94 22.44 19.93
CA GLU A 155 -3.66 23.11 21.21
C GLU A 155 -3.08 24.52 21.00
N SER A 156 -2.20 24.69 20.00
CA SER A 156 -1.70 26.00 19.60
C SER A 156 -2.85 26.92 19.15
N LYS A 157 -3.76 26.43 18.30
CA LYS A 157 -4.92 27.22 17.84
C LYS A 157 -5.88 27.57 18.99
N ILE A 158 -6.09 26.65 19.93
CA ILE A 158 -6.92 26.91 21.12
C ILE A 158 -6.32 28.05 21.95
N ASN A 159 -5.01 28.05 22.16
CA ASN A 159 -4.34 29.10 22.92
C ASN A 159 -4.37 30.44 22.17
N GLU A 160 -4.12 30.44 20.87
CA GLU A 160 -4.23 31.64 20.02
C GLU A 160 -5.65 32.24 20.09
N MET A 161 -6.69 31.43 19.91
CA MET A 161 -8.09 31.89 20.01
C MET A 161 -8.42 32.41 21.42
N ARG A 162 -7.86 31.81 22.47
CA ARG A 162 -8.07 32.26 23.85
C ARG A 162 -7.41 33.61 24.10
N ASP A 163 -6.22 33.82 23.56
CA ASP A 163 -5.51 35.09 23.63
C ASP A 163 -6.28 36.19 22.87
N GLU A 164 -6.78 35.88 21.66
CA GLU A 164 -7.65 36.79 20.89
C GLU A 164 -8.93 37.18 21.65
N LEU A 165 -9.61 36.21 22.26
CA LEU A 165 -10.79 36.45 23.11
C LEU A 165 -10.46 37.38 24.28
N SER A 166 -9.35 37.14 24.98
CA SER A 166 -8.92 37.98 26.11
C SER A 166 -8.60 39.41 25.68
N ALA A 167 -8.00 39.58 24.50
CA ALA A 167 -7.72 40.89 23.92
C ALA A 167 -9.03 41.61 23.55
N LEU A 168 -9.98 40.90 22.95
CA LEU A 168 -11.29 41.46 22.59
C LEU A 168 -12.08 41.90 23.82
N ASP A 169 -12.12 41.09 24.88
CA ASP A 169 -12.76 41.44 26.16
C ASP A 169 -12.15 42.71 26.77
N SER A 170 -10.83 42.85 26.70
CA SER A 170 -10.14 44.06 27.16
C SER A 170 -10.53 45.31 26.36
N LEU A 171 -10.74 45.17 25.04
CA LEU A 171 -11.17 46.25 24.16
C LEU A 171 -12.62 46.65 24.44
N ILE A 172 -13.51 45.68 24.66
CA ILE A 172 -14.91 45.92 25.04
C ILE A 172 -14.96 46.68 26.36
N GLY A 173 -14.24 46.24 27.39
CA GLY A 173 -14.19 46.93 28.68
C GLY A 173 -13.68 48.37 28.57
N GLN A 174 -12.67 48.63 27.71
CA GLN A 174 -12.21 49.98 27.43
C GLN A 174 -13.27 50.83 26.70
N GLN A 175 -14.03 50.25 25.77
CA GLN A 175 -15.09 50.97 25.08
C GLN A 175 -16.25 51.31 26.01
N GLU A 176 -16.67 50.39 26.88
CA GLU A 176 -17.71 50.64 27.88
C GLU A 176 -17.32 51.78 28.81
N GLN A 177 -16.08 51.81 29.29
CA GLN A 177 -15.57 52.92 30.11
C GLN A 177 -15.59 54.26 29.35
N LYS A 178 -15.22 54.26 28.06
CA LYS A 178 -15.28 55.47 27.22
C LYS A 178 -16.73 55.96 27.04
N MET A 179 -17.67 55.04 26.78
CA MET A 179 -19.09 55.38 26.65
C MET A 179 -19.70 55.89 27.96
N GLN A 180 -19.36 55.29 29.09
CA GLN A 180 -19.85 55.74 30.38
C GLN A 180 -19.32 57.15 30.70
N LYS A 181 -18.03 57.40 30.43
CA LYS A 181 -17.42 58.72 30.61
C LYS A 181 -18.05 59.79 29.71
N SER A 182 -18.37 59.47 28.45
CA SER A 182 -19.04 60.43 27.55
C SER A 182 -20.48 60.71 27.97
N THR A 183 -21.21 59.69 28.45
CA THR A 183 -22.58 59.84 28.96
C THR A 183 -22.62 60.74 30.19
N ILE A 184 -21.72 60.51 31.16
CA ILE A 184 -21.58 61.35 32.36
C ILE A 184 -21.21 62.80 31.98
N MET A 185 -20.29 62.99 31.03
CA MET A 185 -19.93 64.33 30.55
C MET A 185 -21.12 65.06 29.90
N ALA A 186 -21.95 64.36 29.14
CA ALA A 186 -23.14 64.94 28.53
C ALA A 186 -24.16 65.35 29.59
N GLU A 187 -24.38 64.52 30.60
CA GLU A 187 -25.30 64.80 31.71
C GLU A 187 -24.84 66.00 32.54
N GLN A 188 -23.54 66.07 32.87
CA GLN A 188 -22.97 67.24 33.55
C GLN A 188 -23.13 68.53 32.73
N ARG A 189 -22.95 68.45 31.42
CA ARG A 189 -23.13 69.61 30.52
C ARG A 189 -24.59 70.08 30.48
N GLN A 190 -25.55 69.16 30.47
CA GLN A 190 -26.97 69.50 30.54
C GLN A 190 -27.30 70.19 31.86
N ILE A 191 -26.89 69.61 33.00
CA ILE A 191 -27.10 70.19 34.33
C ILE A 191 -26.52 71.61 34.40
N PHE A 192 -25.30 71.81 33.89
CA PHE A 192 -24.67 73.13 33.85
C PHE A 192 -25.49 74.17 33.06
N LEU A 193 -26.03 73.78 31.89
CA LEU A 193 -26.90 74.67 31.10
C LEU A 193 -28.21 74.99 31.82
N TYR A 194 -28.81 74.03 32.52
CA TYR A 194 -30.00 74.25 33.34
C TYR A 194 -29.74 75.24 34.48
N LEU A 195 -28.64 75.06 35.22
CA LEU A 195 -28.26 75.96 36.32
C LEU A 195 -27.99 77.39 35.83
N ASN A 196 -27.20 77.55 34.76
CA ASN A 196 -26.90 78.87 34.20
C ASN A 196 -28.16 79.58 33.68
N ASN A 197 -29.07 78.85 33.03
CA ASN A 197 -30.36 79.41 32.61
C ASN A 197 -31.25 79.81 33.81
N ALA A 198 -31.24 79.02 34.88
CA ALA A 198 -31.96 79.34 36.12
C ALA A 198 -31.39 80.60 36.80
N GLU A 199 -30.07 80.74 36.87
CA GLU A 199 -29.39 81.93 37.39
C GLU A 199 -29.74 83.18 36.57
N ARG A 200 -29.70 83.10 35.23
CA ARG A 200 -30.12 84.22 34.37
C ARG A 200 -31.57 84.62 34.61
N LYS A 201 -32.48 83.65 34.75
CA LYS A 201 -33.90 83.93 35.07
C LYS A 201 -34.03 84.63 36.42
N ALA A 202 -33.35 84.14 37.46
CA ALA A 202 -33.38 84.74 38.80
C ALA A 202 -32.84 86.18 38.79
N LEU A 203 -31.79 86.46 38.02
CA LEU A 203 -31.24 87.81 37.85
C LEU A 203 -32.23 88.75 37.16
N ILE A 204 -32.93 88.28 36.12
CA ILE A 204 -33.97 89.05 35.42
C ILE A 204 -35.13 89.34 36.37
N THR A 205 -35.61 88.36 37.14
CA THR A 205 -36.68 88.57 38.13
C THR A 205 -36.26 89.60 39.18
N ARG A 206 -35.03 89.52 39.71
CA ARG A 206 -34.49 90.53 40.63
C ARG A 206 -34.45 91.92 40.01
N LYS A 207 -34.01 92.04 38.74
CA LYS A 207 -33.99 93.32 38.02
C LYS A 207 -35.40 93.88 37.79
N ILE A 208 -36.37 93.03 37.43
CA ILE A 208 -37.78 93.45 37.26
C ILE A 208 -38.37 93.91 38.60
N LEU A 209 -38.07 93.18 39.70
CA LEU A 209 -38.54 93.55 41.04
C LEU A 209 -37.98 94.91 41.48
N ALA A 210 -36.70 95.17 41.22
CA ALA A 210 -36.04 96.45 41.50
C ALA A 210 -36.65 97.60 40.68
N LEU A 211 -36.95 97.36 39.40
CA LEU A 211 -37.61 98.37 38.54
C LEU A 211 -39.07 98.65 38.98
N TYR A 212 -39.76 97.68 39.56
CA TYR A 212 -41.11 97.87 40.10
C TYR A 212 -41.10 98.69 41.40
N THR A 213 -40.09 98.52 42.24
CA THR A 213 -39.93 99.32 43.47
C THR A 213 -39.51 100.77 43.23
N ASP A 214 -38.87 101.07 42.09
CA ASP A 214 -38.50 102.44 41.71
C ASP A 214 -39.65 103.22 41.04
N PHE A 215 -40.76 102.55 40.66
CA PHE A 215 -41.91 103.15 39.98
C PHE A 215 -43.09 103.51 40.90
N ASN A 216 -42.97 103.25 42.20
CA ASN A 216 -43.99 103.46 43.23
C ASN A 216 -43.45 104.39 44.32
#